data_AF-A0A256XTM8-F1
#
_entry.id   AF-A0A256XTM8-F1
#
_cell.length_a   1.000
_cell.length_b   1.000
_cell.length_c   1.000
_cell.angle_alpha   90.00
_cell.angle_beta   90.00
_cell.angle_gamma   90.00
#
_symmetry.space_group_name_H-M   'P 1'
#
loop_
_entity.id
_entity.type
_entity.pdbx_description
1 polymer ?
#
loop_
_entity_poly.entity_id
_entity_poly.type
_entity_poly.pdbx_seq_one_letter_code
_entity_poly.pdbx_strand_id
1 'polypeptide(L)' 'MGKKRLILDTNVIISAFGWKGKPRILFERILNKDFEFFISNEQLNELKKVLEPAEFLNLFP' A
#
# COMPACT_ATOMS: atom_id res chain seq x y z
N MET A 1 -14.11 -2.28 -22.35
CA MET A 1 -13.27 -1.33 -21.58
C MET A 1 -12.19 -2.12 -20.87
N GLY A 2 -10.92 -1.72 -21.00
CA GLY A 2 -9.81 -2.39 -20.31
C GLY A 2 -9.87 -2.18 -18.79
N LYS A 3 -9.19 -3.05 -18.04
CA LYS A 3 -9.07 -2.91 -16.59
C LYS A 3 -8.26 -1.65 -16.26
N LYS A 4 -8.74 -0.84 -15.31
CA LYS A 4 -8.03 0.38 -14.91
C LYS A 4 -6.73 0.00 -14.19
N ARG A 5 -5.62 0.59 -14.64
CA ARG A 5 -4.30 0.41 -14.04
C ARG A 5 -4.06 1.44 -12.95
N LEU A 6 -3.43 1.03 -11.87
CA LEU A 6 -3.18 1.87 -10.70
C LEU A 6 -1.74 1.68 -10.21
N ILE A 7 -1.08 2.81 -9.94
CA ILE A 7 0.17 2.88 -9.20
C ILE A 7 -0.12 3.74 -7.97
N LEU A 8 0.37 3.30 -6.82
CA LEU A 8 0.24 4.03 -5.57
C LEU A 8 1.61 4.47 -5.10
N ASP A 9 1.67 5.62 -4.45
CA ASP A 9 2.84 6.05 -3.70
C ASP A 9 3.10 5.11 -2.50
N THR A 10 4.36 4.92 -2.11
CA THR A 10 4.72 4.04 -0.99
C THR A 10 3.99 4.46 0.28
N ASN A 11 3.87 5.76 0.55
CA ASN A 11 3.20 6.27 1.75
C ASN A 11 1.71 5.94 1.77
N VAL A 12 1.04 5.90 0.61
CA VAL A 12 -0.36 5.49 0.52
C VAL A 12 -0.50 4.00 0.86
N ILE A 13 0.44 3.18 0.42
CA ILE A 13 0.46 1.74 0.73
C ILE A 13 0.73 1.52 2.22
N ILE A 14 1.77 2.16 2.79
CA ILE A 14 2.05 2.14 4.24
C ILE A 14 0.82 2.58 5.03
N SER A 15 0.18 3.67 4.59
CA SER A 15 -1.02 4.19 5.24
C SER A 15 -2.17 3.19 5.26
N ALA A 16 -2.29 2.35 4.23
CA ALA A 16 -3.32 1.31 4.15
C ALA A 16 -3.11 0.14 5.13
N PHE A 17 -1.89 -0.06 5.62
CA PHE A 17 -1.59 -1.04 6.67
C PHE A 17 -1.85 -0.47 8.06
N GLY A 18 -1.54 0.81 8.28
CA GLY A 18 -1.56 1.45 9.59
C GLY A 18 -2.85 2.17 10.01
N TRP A 19 -3.61 2.70 9.06
CA TRP A 19 -4.77 3.54 9.35
C TRP A 19 -6.06 3.04 8.70
N LYS A 20 -7.18 3.30 9.38
CA LYS A 20 -8.52 3.18 8.78
C LYS A 20 -8.81 4.44 7.97
N GLY A 21 -9.17 4.31 6.69
CA GLY A 21 -9.48 5.47 5.85
C GLY A 21 -9.43 5.18 4.36
N LYS A 22 -9.35 6.25 3.55
CA LYS A 22 -9.29 6.16 2.08
C LYS A 22 -8.17 5.23 1.58
N PRO A 23 -6.94 5.24 2.13
CA PRO A 23 -5.89 4.31 1.71
C PRO A 23 -6.29 2.85 1.92
N ARG A 24 -6.88 2.52 3.08
CA ARG A 24 -7.38 1.17 3.37
C ARG A 24 -8.47 0.76 2.38
N ILE A 25 -9.47 1.61 2.16
CA ILE A 25 -10.57 1.32 1.21
C ILE A 25 -10.03 1.11 -0.21
N LEU A 26 -9.07 1.93 -0.64
CA LEU A 26 -8.45 1.78 -1.95
C LEU A 26 -7.67 0.48 -2.06
N PHE A 27 -6.93 0.11 -1.01
CA PHE A 27 -6.17 -1.13 -0.96
C PHE A 27 -7.08 -2.37 -1.00
N GLU A 28 -8.21 -2.37 -0.29
CA GLU A 28 -9.21 -3.45 -0.37
C GLU A 28 -9.75 -3.62 -1.79
N ARG A 29 -9.97 -2.52 -2.53
CA ARG A 29 -10.41 -2.60 -3.93
C ARG A 29 -9.33 -3.19 -4.85
N ILE A 30 -8.06 -2.90 -4.58
CA ILE A 30 -6.94 -3.57 -5.26
C ILE A 30 -6.97 -5.08 -4.98
N LEU A 31 -7.13 -5.49 -3.71
CA LEU A 31 -7.20 -6.90 -3.32
C LEU A 31 -8.40 -7.63 -3.97
N ASN A 32 -9.54 -6.95 -4.08
CA ASN A 32 -10.74 -7.42 -4.78
C ASN A 32 -10.60 -7.45 -6.31
N LYS A 33 -9.42 -7.10 -6.84
CA LYS A 33 -9.12 -7.08 -8.27
C LYS A 33 -10.00 -6.08 -9.05
N ASP A 34 -10.46 -4.98 -8.43
CA ASP A 34 -11.11 -3.87 -9.15
C ASP A 34 -10.13 -3.16 -10.10
N PHE A 35 -8.85 -3.16 -9.73
CA PHE A 35 -7.76 -2.52 -10.46
C PHE A 35 -6.67 -3.53 -10.80
N GLU A 36 -5.92 -3.23 -11.86
CA GLU A 36 -4.62 -3.87 -12.12
C GLU A 36 -3.54 -3.01 -11.42
N PHE A 37 -2.99 -3.51 -10.34
CA PHE A 37 -2.03 -2.77 -9.52
C PHE A 37 -0.59 -3.13 -9.90
N PHE A 38 0.22 -2.10 -10.08
CA PHE A 38 1.65 -2.23 -10.34
C PHE A 38 2.45 -1.57 -9.22
N ILE A 39 3.53 -2.23 -8.81
CA ILE A 39 4.46 -1.73 -7.80
C ILE A 39 5.90 -1.99 -8.28
N SER A 40 6.80 -1.06 -8.03
CA SER A 40 8.22 -1.24 -8.36
C SER A 40 8.94 -2.08 -7.29
N ASN A 41 10.10 -2.64 -7.65
CA ASN A 41 10.96 -3.33 -6.69
C ASN A 41 11.48 -2.38 -5.59
N GLU A 42 11.68 -1.09 -5.93
CA GLU A 42 12.12 -0.09 -4.96
C GLU A 42 11.05 0.17 -3.90
N GLN A 43 9.80 0.39 -4.32
CA GLN A 43 8.66 0.53 -3.40
C GLN A 43 8.47 -0.73 -2.55
N LEU A 44 8.63 -1.92 -3.14
CA LEU A 44 8.53 -3.17 -2.41
C LEU A 44 9.63 -3.30 -1.33
N ASN A 45 10.85 -2.86 -1.63
CA ASN A 45 11.97 -2.89 -0.68
C ASN A 45 11.79 -1.88 0.46
N GLU A 46 11.29 -0.68 0.15
CA GLU A 46 10.92 0.32 1.15
C GLU A 46 9.81 -0.19 2.07
N LEU A 47 8.75 -0.77 1.50
CA LEU A 47 7.68 -1.38 2.28
C LEU A 47 8.18 -2.48 3.21
N LYS A 48 9.09 -3.34 2.74
CA LYS A 48 9.68 -4.39 3.61
C LYS A 48 10.40 -3.80 4.81
N LYS A 49 11.22 -2.77 4.62
CA LYS A 49 11.92 -2.08 5.72
C LYS A 49 10.92 -1.50 6.71
N VAL A 50 9.96 -0.73 6.21
CA VAL A 50 8.96 -0.05 7.03
C VAL A 50 8.04 -1.03 7.78
N LEU A 51 7.68 -2.15 7.16
CA LEU A 51 6.83 -3.17 7.77
C LEU A 51 7.59 -4.12 8.71
N GLU A 52 8.93 -4.02 8.81
CA GLU A 52 9.66 -4.72 9.87
C GLU A 52 9.07 -4.31 11.24
N PRO A 53 8.76 -5.24 12.15
CA PRO A 53 7.99 -4.95 13.36
C PRO A 53 8.57 -3.79 14.19
N ALA A 54 9.90 -3.69 14.26
CA ALA A 54 10.59 -2.64 14.99
C ALA A 54 10.45 -1.25 14.33
N GLU A 55 10.53 -1.17 12.99
CA GLU A 55 10.35 0.10 12.28
C GLU A 55 8.87 0.49 12.22
N PHE A 56 7.99 -0.48 11.98
CA PHE A 56 6.56 -0.22 11.84
C PHE A 56 5.96 0.39 13.10
N LEU A 57 6.26 -0.17 14.28
CA LEU A 57 5.74 0.35 15.55
C LEU A 57 6.19 1.80 15.83
N ASN A 58 7.34 2.24 15.32
CA ASN A 58 7.81 3.62 15.48
C ASN A 58 7.06 4.63 14.61
N LEU A 59 6.27 4.18 13.64
CA LEU A 59 5.47 5.05 12.77
C LEU A 59 4.09 5.40 13.35
N PHE A 60 3.70 4.74 14.44
CA PHE A 60 2.40 4.93 15.08
C PHE A 60 2.62 5.35 16.54
N PRO A 61 2.25 6.59 16.92
CA PRO A 61 2.35 7.06 18.29
C PRO A 61 1.37 6.34 19.24
#